data_AF-A0A6G0YNX0-F1
#
_entry.id   AF-A0A6G0YNX0-F1
#
_cell.length_a   1.000
_cell.length_b   1.000
_cell.length_c   1.000
_cell.angle_alpha   90.00
_cell.angle_beta   90.00
_cell.angle_gamma   90.00
#
_symmetry.space_group_name_H-M   'P 1'
#
loop_
_entity.id
_entity.type
_entity.pdbx_description
1 polymer ?
#
loop_
_entity_poly.entity_id
_entity_poly.type
_entity_poly.pdbx_seq_one_letter_code
_entity_poly.pdbx_strand_id
1 'polypeptide(L)'
;PPSTDSSSGSSRSLFTVVAVRLLIPLMNALTAAVHRPIVGFSRMLNGEVRPTVINMLKFIRGKGQQPSVERQKIQKDLFAFRRTLQYGFPNKPTALSWDPLLRIMAIGTSTGSIKVYPFT
;
A
#
# COMPACT_ATOMS: atom_id res chain seq x y z
N PRO A 1 9.49 -42.74 31.75
CA PRO A 1 10.32 -42.82 30.53
C PRO A 1 9.97 -41.70 29.52
N PRO A 2 10.89 -40.75 29.27
CA PRO A 2 10.69 -39.64 28.33
C PRO A 2 11.39 -39.92 26.97
N SER A 3 10.76 -39.50 25.87
CA SER A 3 11.33 -39.17 24.53
C SER A 3 10.17 -39.22 23.51
N THR A 4 9.97 -38.33 22.54
CA THR A 4 10.82 -37.38 21.82
C THR A 4 9.99 -36.18 21.34
N ASP A 5 10.46 -34.96 21.63
CA ASP A 5 10.04 -33.74 20.94
C ASP A 5 10.64 -33.71 19.52
N SER A 6 9.84 -33.37 18.51
CA SER A 6 10.32 -33.11 17.14
C SER A 6 10.27 -31.61 16.83
N SER A 7 11.33 -30.91 17.23
CA SER A 7 11.66 -29.58 16.75
C SER A 7 12.09 -29.63 15.28
N SER A 8 11.30 -29.09 14.36
CA SER A 8 11.75 -28.74 12.99
C SER A 8 11.48 -27.26 12.71
N GLY A 9 12.21 -26.42 13.46
CA GLY A 9 12.25 -25.00 13.21
C GLY A 9 13.08 -24.66 11.96
N SER A 10 12.54 -23.73 11.18
CA SER A 10 13.25 -22.47 10.92
C SER A 10 14.53 -22.48 10.04
N SER A 11 14.54 -23.23 8.93
CA SER A 11 15.55 -23.02 7.86
C SER A 11 14.98 -22.76 6.46
N ARG A 12 13.66 -22.82 6.27
CA ARG A 12 13.05 -22.64 4.93
C ARG A 12 12.62 -21.20 4.61
N SER A 13 12.69 -20.26 5.56
CA SER A 13 12.15 -18.90 5.38
C SER A 13 13.16 -17.89 4.81
N LEU A 14 14.43 -17.95 5.23
CA LEU A 14 15.41 -16.93 4.84
C LEU A 14 15.81 -17.00 3.36
N PHE A 15 15.95 -18.21 2.81
CA PHE A 15 16.27 -18.38 1.38
C PHE A 15 15.16 -17.85 0.47
N THR A 16 13.90 -18.08 0.81
CA THR A 16 12.77 -17.61 0.00
C THR A 16 12.62 -16.09 0.08
N VAL A 17 12.79 -15.49 1.26
CA VAL A 17 12.65 -14.03 1.43
C VAL A 17 13.80 -13.28 0.74
N VAL A 18 15.03 -13.79 0.82
CA VAL A 18 16.19 -13.19 0.13
C VAL A 18 16.08 -13.37 -1.39
N ALA A 19 15.68 -14.56 -1.86
CA ALA A 19 15.47 -14.81 -3.28
C ALA A 19 14.38 -13.90 -3.87
N VAL A 20 13.23 -13.76 -3.19
CA VAL A 20 12.13 -12.89 -3.65
C VAL A 20 12.55 -11.41 -3.63
N ARG A 21 13.34 -10.97 -2.65
CA ARG A 21 13.86 -9.59 -2.59
C ARG A 21 14.88 -9.25 -3.68
N LEU A 22 15.65 -10.22 -4.18
CA LEU A 22 16.61 -10.03 -5.27
C LEU A 22 15.98 -10.23 -6.66
N LEU A 23 15.01 -11.13 -6.81
CA LEU A 23 14.41 -11.42 -8.12
C LEU A 23 13.48 -10.32 -8.63
N ILE A 24 12.70 -9.69 -7.75
CA ILE A 24 11.73 -8.65 -8.13
C ILE A 24 12.40 -7.44 -8.82
N PRO A 25 13.47 -6.83 -8.27
CA PRO A 25 14.13 -5.72 -8.96
C PRO A 25 14.82 -6.16 -10.27
N LEU A 26 15.33 -7.40 -10.34
CA LEU A 26 15.94 -7.95 -11.55
C LEU A 26 14.90 -8.14 -12.67
N MET A 27 13.72 -8.66 -12.34
CA MET A 27 12.63 -8.83 -13.30
C MET A 27 12.07 -7.49 -13.76
N ASN A 28 11.92 -6.52 -12.86
CA ASN A 28 11.52 -5.16 -13.23
C ASN A 28 12.56 -4.47 -14.14
N ALA A 29 13.86 -4.69 -13.91
CA ALA A 29 14.93 -4.17 -14.76
C ALA A 29 14.96 -4.84 -16.14
N LEU A 30 14.74 -6.15 -16.23
CA LEU A 30 14.63 -6.87 -17.50
C LEU A 30 13.39 -6.42 -18.30
N THR A 31 12.25 -6.23 -17.64
CA THR A 31 11.05 -5.69 -18.29
C THR A 31 11.28 -4.26 -18.79
N ALA A 32 12.00 -3.42 -18.03
CA ALA A 32 12.36 -2.07 -18.46
C ALA A 32 13.39 -2.03 -19.61
N ALA A 33 14.22 -3.07 -19.77
CA ALA A 33 15.20 -3.18 -20.85
C ALA A 33 14.57 -3.72 -22.15
N VAL A 34 13.63 -4.66 -22.05
CA VAL A 34 12.97 -5.29 -23.21
C VAL A 34 11.87 -4.39 -23.79
N HIS A 35 11.27 -3.50 -23.00
CA HIS A 35 10.18 -2.62 -23.44
C HIS A 35 10.60 -1.17 -23.74
N ARG A 36 11.87 -0.92 -24.08
CA ARG A 36 12.31 0.36 -24.68
C ARG A 36 12.45 0.29 -26.20
N PRO A 37 11.35 0.30 -26.98
CA PRO A 37 11.43 0.68 -28.37
C PRO A 37 11.17 2.19 -28.53
N ILE A 38 12.13 2.86 -29.16
CA ILE A 38 11.86 3.88 -30.20
C ILE A 38 11.16 5.18 -29.75
N VAL A 39 11.67 5.87 -28.72
CA VAL A 39 11.37 7.32 -28.56
C VAL A 39 12.61 8.20 -28.67
N GLY A 40 13.81 7.62 -28.51
CA GLY A 40 15.08 8.34 -28.60
C GLY A 40 15.60 8.57 -30.02
N PHE A 41 15.28 7.69 -30.97
CA PHE A 41 15.92 7.71 -32.30
C PHE A 41 15.33 8.77 -33.25
N SER A 42 14.07 9.16 -33.08
CA SER A 42 13.47 10.27 -33.84
C SER A 42 13.95 11.66 -33.42
N ARG A 43 14.70 11.78 -32.30
CA ARG A 43 15.20 13.07 -31.81
C ARG A 43 16.57 13.46 -32.39
N MET A 44 17.31 12.53 -32.99
CA MET A 44 18.61 12.82 -33.61
C MET A 44 18.51 13.20 -35.10
N LEU A 45 17.40 12.87 -35.77
CA LEU A 45 17.25 13.11 -37.21
C LEU A 45 16.56 14.44 -37.58
N ASN A 46 16.04 15.18 -36.61
CA ASN A 46 15.42 16.48 -36.87
C ASN A 46 16.18 17.56 -36.11
N GLY A 47 16.99 18.31 -36.86
CA GLY A 47 17.71 19.48 -36.37
C GLY A 47 16.79 20.44 -35.63
N GLU A 48 17.31 20.93 -34.50
CA GLU A 48 16.93 22.15 -33.79
C GLU A 48 15.49 22.65 -34.02
N VAL A 49 14.54 21.98 -33.35
CA VAL A 49 13.16 22.47 -33.26
C VAL A 49 13.15 23.68 -32.32
N ARG A 50 13.22 24.88 -32.91
CA ARG A 50 12.92 26.14 -32.22
C ARG A 50 11.56 26.00 -31.52
N PRO A 51 11.45 26.32 -30.22
CA PRO A 51 10.18 26.19 -29.51
C PRO A 51 9.15 27.15 -30.13
N THR A 52 8.14 26.61 -30.80
CA THR A 52 7.02 27.42 -31.30
C THR A 52 6.18 27.93 -30.12
N VAL A 53 5.56 29.09 -30.29
CA VAL A 53 4.70 29.74 -29.28
C VAL A 53 3.60 28.79 -28.78
N ILE A 54 3.14 27.87 -29.63
CA ILE A 54 2.16 26.81 -29.31
C ILE A 54 2.69 25.84 -28.26
N ASN A 55 3.97 25.46 -28.31
CA ASN A 55 4.58 24.63 -27.27
C ASN A 55 4.79 25.43 -25.98
N MET A 56 5.15 26.71 -26.05
CA MET A 56 5.23 27.58 -24.86
C MET A 56 3.86 27.77 -24.17
N LEU A 57 2.78 27.94 -24.94
CA LEU A 57 1.43 28.12 -24.40
C LEU A 57 0.88 26.85 -23.73
N LYS A 58 1.36 25.67 -24.13
CA LYS A 58 1.09 24.40 -23.43
C LYS A 58 1.83 24.28 -22.09
N PHE A 59 2.97 24.96 -21.92
CA PHE A 59 3.62 25.07 -20.61
C PHE A 59 2.94 26.08 -19.67
N ILE A 60 2.29 27.10 -20.24
CA ILE A 60 1.55 28.11 -19.47
C ILE A 60 0.19 27.55 -19.01
N ARG A 61 -0.47 26.71 -19.82
CA ARG A 61 -1.78 26.13 -19.50
C ARG A 61 -1.75 24.71 -18.92
N GLY A 62 -0.60 24.03 -18.96
CA GLY A 62 -0.42 22.64 -18.51
C GLY A 62 0.21 22.47 -17.13
N LYS A 63 0.77 23.53 -16.54
CA LYS A 63 1.09 23.54 -15.11
C LYS A 63 -0.19 23.83 -14.35
N GLY A 64 -1.09 22.85 -14.27
CA GLY A 64 -2.05 22.83 -13.16
C GLY A 64 -1.24 23.12 -11.90
N GLN A 65 -1.56 24.23 -11.23
CA GLN A 65 -0.81 24.78 -10.10
C GLN A 65 -0.17 23.64 -9.31
N GLN A 66 1.12 23.38 -9.52
CA GLN A 66 1.83 22.44 -8.67
C GLN A 66 1.67 23.02 -7.28
N PRO A 67 0.93 22.35 -6.38
CA PRO A 67 0.62 22.95 -5.10
C PRO A 67 1.96 23.28 -4.46
N SER A 68 2.18 24.56 -4.16
CA SER A 68 3.40 25.01 -3.49
C SER A 68 3.62 24.15 -2.26
N VAL A 69 4.88 24.00 -1.83
CA VAL A 69 5.21 23.19 -0.64
C VAL A 69 4.35 23.61 0.57
N GLU A 70 4.04 24.90 0.68
CA GLU A 70 3.10 25.46 1.66
C GLU A 70 1.66 24.93 1.47
N ARG A 71 1.12 24.93 0.25
CA ARG A 71 -0.22 24.38 -0.03
C ARG A 71 -0.29 22.88 0.23
N GLN A 72 0.76 22.13 -0.07
CA GLN A 72 0.82 20.70 0.26
C GLN A 72 0.86 20.45 1.76
N LYS A 73 1.57 21.31 2.52
CA LYS A 73 1.59 21.25 3.99
C LYS A 73 0.20 21.53 4.56
N ILE A 74 -0.43 22.62 4.12
CA ILE A 74 -1.81 22.97 4.54
C ILE A 74 -2.79 21.85 4.18
N GLN A 75 -2.68 21.24 3.01
CA GLN A 75 -3.56 20.15 2.61
C GLN A 75 -3.41 18.92 3.52
N LYS A 76 -2.20 18.60 3.97
CA LYS A 76 -1.94 17.50 4.91
C LYS A 76 -2.43 17.83 6.32
N ASP A 77 -2.32 19.09 6.74
CA ASP A 77 -2.79 19.55 8.05
C ASP A 77 -4.33 19.57 8.10
N LEU A 78 -4.99 19.89 6.98
CA LEU A 78 -6.45 19.99 6.90
C LEU A 78 -7.14 18.65 6.62
N PHE A 79 -6.54 17.79 5.80
CA PHE A 79 -7.18 16.56 5.34
C PHE A 79 -6.35 15.34 5.72
N ALA A 80 -6.92 14.52 6.59
CA ALA A 80 -6.39 13.20 6.90
C ALA A 80 -7.50 12.16 6.74
N PHE A 81 -7.25 11.15 5.91
CA PHE A 81 -8.14 10.00 5.81
C PHE A 81 -7.94 9.11 7.04
N ARG A 82 -9.03 8.88 7.80
CA ARG A 82 -9.04 7.95 8.92
C ARG A 82 -10.22 7.00 8.80
N ARG A 83 -9.95 5.71 8.89
CA ARG A 83 -11.00 4.71 9.12
C ARG A 83 -11.50 4.89 10.54
N THR A 84 -12.75 5.34 10.69
CA THR A 84 -13.34 5.71 11.97
C THR A 84 -13.91 4.50 12.68
N LEU A 85 -14.94 3.89 12.09
CA LEU A 85 -15.69 2.79 12.68
C LEU A 85 -15.95 1.70 11.64
N GLN A 86 -16.02 0.47 12.12
CA GLN A 86 -16.44 -0.67 11.32
C GLN A 86 -17.86 -1.05 11.70
N TYR A 87 -18.78 -0.87 10.76
CA TYR A 87 -20.17 -1.26 10.91
C TYR A 87 -20.37 -2.75 10.61
N GLY A 88 -21.49 -3.27 11.07
CA GLY A 88 -21.89 -4.65 10.84
C GLY A 88 -21.23 -5.66 11.78
N PHE A 89 -21.52 -6.92 11.49
CA PHE A 89 -21.13 -8.04 12.33
C PHE A 89 -19.65 -8.43 12.12
N PRO A 90 -18.90 -8.85 13.16
CA PRO A 90 -17.52 -9.29 13.02
C PRO A 90 -17.38 -10.46 12.03
N ASN A 91 -16.33 -10.47 11.21
CA ASN A 91 -16.07 -11.58 10.31
C ASN A 91 -15.55 -12.80 11.10
N LYS A 92 -16.11 -13.99 10.85
CA LYS A 92 -15.74 -15.27 11.49
C LYS A 92 -15.71 -15.18 13.02
N PRO A 93 -16.87 -15.00 13.68
CA PRO A 93 -16.94 -15.09 15.13
C PRO A 93 -16.54 -16.50 15.58
N THR A 94 -15.77 -16.61 16.65
CA THR A 94 -15.36 -17.89 17.25
C THR A 94 -15.74 -18.00 18.71
N ALA A 95 -15.89 -16.87 19.40
CA ALA A 95 -16.25 -16.82 20.82
C ALA A 95 -17.25 -15.70 21.10
N LEU A 96 -18.11 -15.92 22.09
CA LEU A 96 -19.09 -14.95 22.59
C LEU A 96 -19.14 -15.03 24.12
N SER A 97 -19.17 -13.87 24.78
CA SER A 97 -19.32 -13.74 26.23
C SER A 97 -20.28 -12.60 26.56
N TRP A 98 -21.06 -12.77 27.63
CA TRP A 98 -22.02 -11.80 28.13
C TRP A 98 -21.77 -11.53 29.60
N ASP A 99 -21.72 -10.26 29.98
CA ASP A 99 -21.70 -9.82 31.37
C ASP A 99 -23.07 -9.20 31.74
N PRO A 100 -23.87 -9.84 32.61
CA PRO A 100 -25.19 -9.35 32.99
C PRO A 100 -25.15 -8.14 33.92
N LEU A 101 -24.07 -7.92 34.68
CA LEU A 101 -23.95 -6.79 35.60
C LEU A 101 -23.61 -5.52 34.84
N LEU A 102 -22.62 -5.60 33.95
CA LEU A 102 -22.20 -4.47 33.12
C LEU A 102 -23.06 -4.28 31.87
N ARG A 103 -23.93 -5.25 31.55
CA ARG A 103 -24.75 -5.29 30.33
C ARG A 103 -23.90 -5.11 29.07
N ILE A 104 -22.77 -5.81 29.00
CA ILE A 104 -21.87 -5.78 27.85
C ILE A 104 -21.74 -7.17 27.23
N MET A 105 -21.67 -7.19 25.90
CA MET A 105 -21.41 -8.39 25.11
C MET A 105 -20.04 -8.28 24.46
N ALA A 106 -19.22 -9.31 24.57
CA ALA A 106 -17.94 -9.39 23.86
C ALA A 106 -17.99 -10.52 22.82
N ILE A 107 -17.58 -10.21 21.58
CA ILE A 107 -17.46 -11.17 20.49
C ILE A 107 -16.00 -11.26 20.05
N GLY A 108 -15.42 -12.45 20.09
CA GLY A 108 -14.09 -12.75 19.59
C GLY A 108 -14.12 -13.32 18.17
N THR A 109 -13.16 -12.93 17.34
CA THR A 109 -12.98 -13.45 15.98
C THR A 109 -11.81 -14.43 15.88
N SER A 110 -11.79 -15.25 14.83
CA SER A 110 -10.66 -16.16 14.56
C SER A 110 -9.33 -15.46 14.28
N THR A 111 -9.37 -14.16 13.95
CA THR A 111 -8.18 -13.32 13.79
C THR A 111 -7.63 -12.77 15.11
N GLY A 112 -8.27 -13.08 16.24
CA GLY A 112 -7.90 -12.59 17.57
C GLY A 112 -8.40 -11.18 17.89
N SER A 113 -9.34 -10.64 17.12
CA SER A 113 -9.96 -9.33 17.42
C SER A 113 -11.16 -9.51 18.35
N ILE A 114 -11.31 -8.61 19.32
CA ILE A 114 -12.46 -8.61 20.25
C ILE A 114 -13.27 -7.34 20.00
N LYS A 115 -14.58 -7.51 19.78
CA LYS A 115 -15.54 -6.41 19.68
C LYS A 115 -16.46 -6.42 20.89
N VAL A 116 -16.53 -5.30 21.60
CA VAL A 116 -17.36 -5.11 22.79
C VAL A 116 -18.56 -4.24 22.43
N TYR A 117 -19.75 -4.72 22.74
CA TYR A 117 -21.03 -4.09 22.47
C TYR A 117 -21.71 -3.77 23.80
N PRO A 118 -21.89 -2.49 24.15
CA PRO A 118 -22.70 -2.10 25.30
C PRO A 118 -24.18 -2.22 24.97
N PHE A 119 -24.98 -2.77 25.89
CA PHE A 119 -26.43 -2.70 25.87
C PHE A 119 -26.86 -1.58 26.81
N THR A 120 -27.31 -0.47 26.23
CA THR A 120 -27.86 0.68 26.98
C THR A 120 -29.35 0.48 27.20
#